data_AF-A0A4R2LE16-F1
#
_entry.id   AF-A0A4R2LE16-F1
#
_cell.length_a   1.000
_cell.length_b   1.000
_cell.length_c   1.000
_cell.angle_alpha   90.00
_cell.angle_beta   90.00
_cell.angle_gamma   90.00
#
_symmetry.space_group_name_H-M   'P 1'
#
loop_
_entity.id
_entity.type
_entity.pdbx_description
1 polymer ?
#
loop_
_entity_poly.entity_id
_entity_poly.type
_entity_poly.pdbx_seq_one_letter_code
_entity_poly.pdbx_strand_id
1 'polypeptide(L)' 'MEKYPGLEDALMKMDGILTDKEMAGLNYKVEVEGKNEADVAKEFLISKGVIEE' A
#
# COMPACT_ATOMS: atom_id res chain seq x y z
N MET A 1 17.10 -5.01 10.55
CA MET A 1 16.90 -3.56 10.69
C MET A 1 18.21 -2.77 10.83
N GLU A 2 19.30 -3.39 11.30
CA GLU A 2 20.61 -2.71 11.47
C GLU A 2 21.19 -2.03 10.21
N LYS A 3 20.89 -2.53 9.00
CA LYS A 3 21.37 -1.93 7.74
C LYS A 3 20.62 -0.66 7.31
N TYR A 4 19.39 -0.49 7.77
CA TYR A 4 18.52 0.63 7.41
C TYR A 4 17.76 1.08 8.67
N PRO A 5 18.44 1.84 9.55
CA PRO A 5 17.78 2.42 10.71
C PRO A 5 16.67 3.37 10.21
N GLY A 6 15.42 3.03 10.50
CA GLY A 6 14.23 3.74 10.00
C GLY A 6 13.35 2.93 9.04
N LEU A 7 13.77 1.74 8.59
CA LEU A 7 12.90 0.85 7.82
C LEU A 7 11.68 0.41 8.64
N GLU A 8 11.87 0.14 9.93
CA GLU A 8 10.77 -0.18 10.85
C GLU A 8 9.76 0.96 10.92
N ASP A 9 10.23 2.17 11.24
CA ASP A 9 9.39 3.37 11.36
C ASP A 9 8.63 3.65 10.05
N ALA A 10 9.27 3.44 8.89
CA ALA A 10 8.63 3.60 7.59
C ALA A 10 7.51 2.57 7.36
N LEU A 11 7.76 1.29 7.69
CA LEU A 11 6.76 0.23 7.53
C LEU A 11 5.60 0.36 8.52
N MET A 12 5.88 0.84 9.74
CA MET A 12 4.86 1.09 10.77
C MET A 12 3.83 2.15 10.37
N LYS A 13 4.15 3.05 9.42
CA LYS A 13 3.16 3.97 8.85
C LYS A 13 2.04 3.25 8.10
N MET A 14 2.25 2.00 7.70
CA MET A 14 1.25 1.15 7.05
C MET A 14 0.50 0.24 8.05
N ASP A 15 0.79 0.32 9.34
CA ASP A 15 0.11 -0.51 10.33
C ASP A 15 -1.39 -0.19 10.37
N GLY A 16 -2.22 -1.23 10.27
CA GLY A 16 -3.68 -1.11 10.29
C GLY A 16 -4.33 -0.35 9.11
N ILE A 17 -3.59 0.05 8.07
CA ILE A 17 -4.17 0.86 6.98
C ILE A 17 -5.00 0.04 5.97
N LEU A 18 -4.79 -1.28 5.94
CA LEU A 18 -5.33 -2.19 4.93
C LEU A 18 -6.22 -3.25 5.56
N THR A 19 -7.53 -3.04 5.47
CA THR A 19 -8.53 -4.03 5.87
C THR A 19 -8.69 -5.13 4.82
N ASP A 20 -9.25 -6.28 5.20
CA ASP A 20 -9.54 -7.39 4.27
C ASP A 20 -10.41 -6.95 3.09
N LYS A 21 -11.40 -6.07 3.35
CA LYS A 21 -12.29 -5.53 2.31
C LYS A 21 -11.52 -4.66 1.31
N GLU A 22 -10.58 -3.85 1.81
CA GLU A 22 -9.75 -3.02 0.95
C GLU A 22 -8.79 -3.87 0.13
N MET A 23 -8.15 -4.88 0.74
CA MET A 23 -7.28 -5.81 0.04
C MET A 23 -8.03 -6.53 -1.09
N ALA A 24 -9.25 -7.03 -0.83
CA ALA A 24 -10.08 -7.64 -1.86
C ALA A 24 -10.39 -6.67 -3.02
N GLY A 25 -10.64 -5.39 -2.71
CA GLY A 25 -10.86 -4.35 -3.72
C GLY A 25 -9.60 -4.05 -4.55
N LEU A 26 -8.42 -4.00 -3.93
CA LEU A 26 -7.15 -3.81 -4.63
C LEU A 26 -6.83 -5.01 -5.53
N ASN A 27 -7.02 -6.24 -5.05
CA ASN A 27 -6.81 -7.45 -5.85
C ASN A 27 -7.74 -7.49 -7.06
N TYR A 28 -9.02 -7.11 -6.89
CA TYR A 28 -9.96 -7.03 -8.00
C TYR A 28 -9.48 -6.07 -9.11
N LYS A 29 -8.95 -4.89 -8.74
CA LYS A 29 -8.40 -3.92 -9.69
C LYS A 29 -7.24 -4.52 -10.52
N VAL A 30 -6.40 -5.34 -9.90
CA VAL A 30 -5.25 -5.95 -10.59
C VAL A 30 -5.69 -7.17 -11.41
N GLU A 31 -6.35 -8.13 -10.78
CA GLU A 31 -6.64 -9.43 -11.37
C GLU A 31 -7.79 -9.39 -12.38
N VAL A 32 -8.80 -8.54 -12.15
CA VAL A 32 -10.01 -8.47 -12.98
C VAL A 32 -10.00 -7.26 -13.90
N GLU A 33 -9.65 -6.08 -13.38
CA GLU A 33 -9.58 -4.87 -14.22
C GLU A 33 -8.26 -4.74 -14.98
N GLY A 34 -7.26 -5.58 -14.68
CA GLY A 34 -5.96 -5.60 -15.38
C GLY A 34 -5.09 -4.38 -15.10
N LYS A 35 -5.30 -3.67 -13.99
CA LYS A 35 -4.49 -2.50 -13.64
C LYS A 35 -3.09 -2.92 -13.18
N ASN A 36 -2.12 -2.03 -13.40
CA ASN A 36 -0.77 -2.23 -12.93
C ASN A 36 -0.73 -2.24 -11.39
N GLU A 37 -0.11 -3.27 -10.82
CA GLU A 37 -0.01 -3.46 -9.37
C GLU A 37 0.72 -2.32 -8.64
N ALA A 38 1.76 -1.75 -9.24
CA ALA A 38 2.52 -0.66 -8.65
C ALA A 38 1.71 0.65 -8.61
N ASP A 39 0.96 0.94 -9.68
CA ASP A 39 0.07 2.10 -9.72
C ASP A 39 -1.07 1.96 -8.70
N VAL A 40 -1.68 0.77 -8.61
CA VAL A 40 -2.73 0.48 -7.61
C VAL A 40 -2.20 0.64 -6.18
N ALA A 41 -0.99 0.15 -5.91
CA ALA A 41 -0.35 0.32 -4.60
C ALA A 41 0.00 1.78 -4.30
N LYS A 42 0.55 2.52 -5.27
CA LYS A 42 0.88 3.95 -5.13
C LYS A 42 -0.38 4.76 -4.83
N GLU A 43 -1.43 4.59 -5.62
CA GLU A 43 -2.72 5.26 -5.42
C GLU A 43 -3.31 4.96 -4.03
N PHE A 44 -3.25 3.70 -3.59
CA PHE A 44 -3.72 3.32 -2.25
C PHE A 44 -2.94 4.02 -1.15
N LEU A 45 -1.61 4.03 -1.21
CA LEU A 45 -0.77 4.68 -0.20
C LEU A 45 -0.96 6.21 -0.18
N ILE A 46 -1.17 6.85 -1.34
CA ILE A 46 -1.54 8.27 -1.44
C ILE A 46 -2.91 8.51 -0.80
N SER A 47 -3.91 7.68 -1.10
CA SER A 47 -5.26 7.81 -0.54
C SER A 47 -5.31 7.66 0.99
N LYS A 48 -4.34 6.95 1.57
CA LYS A 48 -4.16 6.77 3.02
C LYS A 48 -3.27 7.85 3.66
N GLY A 49 -2.69 8.74 2.85
CA GLY A 49 -1.77 9.79 3.32
C GLY A 49 -0.41 9.26 3.77
N VAL A 50 -0.02 8.05 3.34
CA VAL A 50 1.26 7.44 3.72
C VAL A 50 2.41 8.00 2.90
N ILE A 51 2.14 8.33 1.64
CA ILE A 51 3.08 8.97 0.70
C ILE A 51 2.38 10.09 -0.06
N GLU A 52 3.16 11.01 -0.62
CA GLU A 52 2.68 12.10 -1.49
C GLU A 52 2.67 11.67 -2.98
N GLU A 53 2.01 12.44 -3.84
CA GLU A 53 1.85 12.16 -5.28
C GLU A 53 3.15 12.29 -6.08
#